data_AF-A0A841BXM3-F1
#
_entry.id   AF-A0A841BXM3-F1
#
_cell.length_a   1.000
_cell.length_b   1.000
_cell.length_c   1.000
_cell.angle_alpha   90.00
_cell.angle_beta   90.00
_cell.angle_gamma   90.00
#
_symmetry.space_group_name_H-M   'P 1'
#
loop_
_entity.id
_entity.type
_entity.pdbx_description
1 polymer ?
#
loop_
_entity_poly.entity_id
_entity_poly.type
_entity_poly.pdbx_seq_one_letter_code
_entity_poly.pdbx_strand_id
1 'polypeptide(L)'
;MSYPVPPGPDPTPPGFPPGRPPWEQPSSAPPPQPSSNSGLLVGLIAAVVVLICAVCGVGGYFATNSDDSDAVTTTPRVTTTKTKAAASGGGEEKTSKPHKVRYEVKGKGKVLVTWSAFGGSNDNQDATVPWSKEVTLNEGDGGLKLTAYGKDAGGGTPIDQGLSCKIFIDGDEAISRTGTSSVECTADFG
;
A
#
# COMPACT_ATOMS: atom_id res chain seq x y z
N MET A 1 -26.11 -28.23 65.73
CA MET A 1 -26.69 -28.61 64.42
C MET A 1 -27.37 -27.36 63.88
N SER A 2 -26.69 -26.61 63.00
CA SER A 2 -27.23 -25.38 62.40
C SER A 2 -27.76 -25.72 61.01
N TYR A 3 -29.04 -25.44 60.77
CA TYR A 3 -29.65 -25.59 59.46
C TYR A 3 -29.33 -24.36 58.59
N PRO A 4 -29.03 -24.54 57.29
CA PRO A 4 -28.87 -23.41 56.38
C PRO A 4 -30.22 -22.73 56.12
N VAL A 5 -30.20 -21.41 56.22
CA VAL A 5 -31.34 -20.53 55.88
C VAL A 5 -31.59 -20.59 54.37
N PRO A 6 -32.83 -20.78 53.91
CA PRO A 6 -33.16 -20.81 52.49
C PRO A 6 -33.02 -19.42 51.84
N PRO A 7 -32.54 -19.33 50.60
CA PRO A 7 -32.42 -18.08 49.86
C PRO A 7 -33.81 -17.48 49.58
N GLY A 8 -33.95 -16.18 49.84
CA GLY A 8 -35.18 -15.43 49.60
C GLY A 8 -35.49 -15.24 48.12
N PRO A 9 -36.74 -14.89 47.76
CA PRO A 9 -37.17 -14.70 46.39
C PRO A 9 -36.50 -13.48 45.74
N ASP A 10 -36.00 -13.67 44.52
CA ASP A 10 -35.37 -12.63 43.71
C ASP A 10 -36.35 -11.49 43.33
N PRO A 11 -35.89 -10.23 43.28
CA PRO A 11 -36.71 -9.10 42.86
C PRO A 11 -37.03 -9.18 41.36
N THR A 12 -38.31 -9.06 41.03
CA THR A 12 -38.85 -9.01 39.67
C THR A 12 -38.28 -7.81 38.89
N PRO A 13 -37.81 -7.97 37.65
CA PRO A 13 -37.28 -6.86 36.85
C PRO A 13 -38.38 -5.85 36.46
N PRO A 14 -38.07 -4.54 36.40
CA PRO A 14 -39.03 -3.51 36.03
C PRO A 14 -39.46 -3.61 34.56
N GLY A 15 -40.76 -3.45 34.33
CA GLY A 15 -41.41 -3.63 33.03
C GLY A 15 -40.90 -2.70 31.93
N PHE A 16 -40.84 -3.24 30.72
CA PHE A 16 -40.55 -2.49 29.49
C PHE A 16 -41.68 -1.49 29.17
N PRO A 17 -41.36 -0.27 28.69
CA PRO A 17 -42.35 0.71 28.29
C PRO A 17 -43.05 0.32 26.96
N PRO A 18 -44.32 0.73 26.76
CA PRO A 18 -45.10 0.41 25.57
C PRO A 18 -44.51 1.03 24.30
N GLY A 19 -44.47 0.22 23.23
CA GLY A 19 -43.92 0.58 21.93
C GLY A 19 -44.67 1.74 21.27
N ARG A 20 -43.90 2.65 20.67
CA ARG A 20 -44.43 3.77 19.89
C ARG A 20 -44.89 3.31 18.49
N PRO A 21 -45.97 3.87 17.93
CA PRO A 21 -46.48 3.51 16.61
C PRO A 21 -45.54 3.95 15.46
N PRO A 22 -45.42 3.16 14.38
CA PRO A 22 -44.34 3.26 13.38
C PRO A 22 -44.45 4.42 12.37
N TRP A 23 -45.37 5.38 12.54
CA TRP A 23 -45.65 6.42 11.53
C TRP A 23 -45.06 7.81 11.82
N GLU A 24 -44.43 8.00 12.99
CA GLU A 24 -43.74 9.26 13.33
C GLU A 24 -42.25 9.17 12.98
N GLN A 25 -41.92 9.17 11.68
CA GLN A 25 -40.56 9.47 11.23
C GLN A 25 -40.48 10.93 10.76
N PRO A 26 -39.72 11.81 11.42
CA PRO A 26 -39.39 13.11 10.87
C PRO A 26 -38.55 12.92 9.60
N SER A 27 -38.95 13.57 8.51
CA SER A 27 -38.22 13.59 7.25
C SER A 27 -36.80 14.11 7.47
N SER A 28 -35.84 13.18 7.54
CA SER A 28 -34.42 13.50 7.65
C SER A 28 -33.94 14.17 6.35
N ALA A 29 -33.30 15.32 6.51
CA ALA A 29 -32.76 16.18 5.47
C ALA A 29 -31.89 15.40 4.45
N PRO A 30 -31.80 15.86 3.19
CA PRO A 30 -30.92 15.25 2.19
C PRO A 30 -29.47 15.22 2.68
N PRO A 31 -28.72 14.14 2.38
CA PRO A 31 -27.34 14.02 2.82
C PRO A 31 -26.49 15.17 2.27
N PRO A 32 -25.52 15.69 3.06
CA PRO A 32 -24.60 16.71 2.57
C PRO A 32 -23.86 16.18 1.33
N GLN A 33 -23.95 16.94 0.23
CA GLN A 33 -23.26 16.58 -1.00
C GLN A 33 -21.75 16.64 -0.77
N PRO A 34 -20.98 15.59 -1.12
CA PRO A 34 -19.53 15.64 -1.01
C PRO A 34 -19.01 16.73 -1.93
N SER A 35 -18.37 17.76 -1.36
CA SER A 35 -17.66 18.77 -2.15
C SER A 35 -16.49 18.08 -2.84
N SER A 36 -16.59 17.90 -4.17
CA SER A 36 -15.55 17.25 -4.94
C SER A 36 -14.40 18.23 -5.14
N ASN A 37 -13.34 18.06 -4.35
CA ASN A 37 -12.05 18.71 -4.60
C ASN A 37 -11.32 18.12 -5.81
N SER A 38 -12.01 17.32 -6.63
CA SER A 38 -11.48 16.67 -7.82
C SER A 38 -10.86 17.66 -8.80
N GLY A 39 -11.43 18.87 -8.93
CA GLY A 39 -10.86 19.93 -9.78
C GLY A 39 -9.51 20.45 -9.26
N LEU A 40 -9.35 20.57 -7.93
CA LEU A 40 -8.11 21.03 -7.32
C LEU A 40 -7.02 19.96 -7.41
N LEU A 41 -7.38 18.69 -7.23
CA LEU A 41 -6.45 17.57 -7.36
C LEU A 41 -5.94 17.43 -8.80
N VAL A 42 -6.82 17.52 -9.80
CA VAL A 42 -6.42 17.47 -11.22
C VAL A 42 -5.53 18.67 -11.58
N GLY A 43 -5.86 19.87 -11.09
CA GLY A 43 -5.02 21.07 -11.28
C GLY A 43 -3.63 20.93 -10.65
N LEU A 44 -3.55 20.37 -9.45
CA LEU A 44 -2.29 20.13 -8.75
C LEU A 44 -1.41 19.13 -9.52
N ILE A 45 -1.98 18.02 -9.99
CA ILE A 45 -1.24 17.00 -10.73
C ILE A 45 -0.70 17.59 -12.04
N ALA A 46 -1.52 18.33 -12.79
CA ALA A 46 -1.07 18.99 -14.02
C ALA A 46 0.06 20.00 -13.77
N ALA A 47 -0.03 20.79 -12.69
CA ALA A 47 1.02 21.75 -12.32
C ALA A 47 2.33 21.06 -11.95
N VAL A 48 2.28 19.93 -11.21
CA VAL A 48 3.47 19.15 -10.84
C VAL A 48 4.14 18.55 -12.07
N VAL A 49 3.39 18.01 -13.02
CA VAL A 49 3.94 17.45 -14.27
C VAL A 49 4.66 18.54 -15.08
N VAL A 50 4.03 19.72 -15.25
CA VAL A 50 4.65 20.85 -15.97
C VAL A 50 5.92 21.34 -15.24
N LEU A 51 5.90 21.41 -13.90
CA LEU A 51 7.06 21.78 -13.11
C LEU A 51 8.23 20.79 -13.30
N ILE A 52 7.95 19.49 -13.28
CA ILE A 52 8.95 18.45 -13.50
C ILE A 52 9.50 18.55 -14.92
N CYS A 53 8.65 18.72 -15.94
CA CYS A 53 9.10 18.92 -17.32
C CYS A 53 9.99 20.17 -17.47
N ALA A 54 9.67 21.27 -16.79
CA ALA A 54 10.49 22.48 -16.81
C ALA A 54 11.86 22.28 -16.13
N VAL A 55 11.90 21.62 -14.97
CA VAL A 55 13.15 21.36 -14.24
C VAL A 55 14.02 20.33 -14.98
N CYS A 56 13.44 19.25 -15.49
CA CYS A 56 14.17 18.22 -16.24
C CYS A 56 14.59 18.71 -17.63
N GLY A 57 13.78 19.54 -18.29
CA GLY A 57 14.09 20.09 -19.61
C GLY A 57 15.28 21.06 -19.58
N VAL A 58 15.38 21.91 -18.55
CA VAL A 58 16.52 22.85 -18.41
C VAL A 58 17.77 22.14 -17.87
N GLY A 59 17.62 21.17 -16.96
CA GLY A 59 18.74 20.39 -16.43
C GLY A 59 19.40 19.47 -17.46
N GLY A 60 18.61 18.86 -18.35
CA GLY A 60 19.14 18.03 -19.44
C GLY A 60 19.91 18.83 -20.50
N TYR A 61 19.47 20.06 -20.79
CA TYR A 61 20.11 20.91 -21.80
C TYR A 61 21.49 21.43 -21.36
N PHE A 62 21.70 21.63 -20.06
CA PHE A 62 23.03 22.00 -19.51
C PHE A 62 23.96 20.79 -19.34
N ALA A 63 23.43 19.60 -19.08
CA ALA A 63 24.24 18.39 -18.85
C ALA A 63 24.85 17.79 -20.12
N THR A 64 24.29 18.05 -21.31
CA THR A 64 24.85 17.55 -22.58
C THR A 64 25.93 18.46 -23.19
N ASN A 65 26.33 19.52 -22.50
CA ASN A 65 27.30 20.51 -23.02
C ASN A 65 28.59 20.61 -22.18
N SER A 66 28.89 19.60 -21.36
CA SER A 66 30.15 19.53 -20.61
C SER A 66 30.89 18.23 -20.95
N ASP A 67 31.80 18.33 -21.92
CA ASP A 67 32.85 17.35 -22.15
C ASP A 67 33.94 17.45 -21.05
N ASP A 68 34.45 16.26 -20.68
CA ASP A 68 35.71 15.92 -20.00
C ASP A 68 36.15 16.62 -18.71
N SER A 69 36.18 15.86 -17.60
CA SER A 69 37.41 15.62 -16.80
C SER A 69 37.18 14.58 -15.69
N ASP A 70 37.94 13.50 -15.77
CA ASP A 70 38.15 12.49 -14.72
C ASP A 70 38.67 13.05 -13.39
N ALA A 71 38.22 12.49 -12.27
CA ALA A 71 39.10 12.06 -11.17
C ALA A 71 38.35 11.22 -10.12
N VAL A 72 38.84 9.99 -9.95
CA VAL A 72 38.50 8.97 -8.95
C VAL A 72 38.67 9.46 -7.50
N THR A 73 37.73 9.11 -6.60
CA THR A 73 38.05 8.74 -5.20
C THR A 73 36.99 7.80 -4.62
N THR A 74 37.49 6.69 -4.11
CA THR A 74 36.87 5.47 -3.58
C THR A 74 35.97 5.64 -2.34
N THR A 75 34.80 4.99 -2.35
CA THR A 75 34.13 4.45 -1.14
C THR A 75 33.32 3.21 -1.56
N PRO A 76 33.45 2.04 -0.90
CA PRO A 76 32.71 0.85 -1.26
C PRO A 76 31.29 0.95 -0.68
N ARG A 77 30.33 1.37 -1.48
CA ARG A 77 28.92 1.05 -1.26
C ARG A 77 28.53 0.03 -2.30
N VAL A 78 28.34 -1.22 -1.88
CA VAL A 78 27.74 -2.27 -2.71
C VAL A 78 26.32 -1.82 -3.04
N THR A 79 26.21 -1.07 -4.12
CA THR A 79 24.97 -0.73 -4.79
C THR A 79 25.03 -1.55 -6.06
N THR A 80 24.35 -2.70 -6.07
CA THR A 80 24.14 -3.44 -7.31
C THR A 80 23.13 -2.66 -8.13
N THR A 81 23.55 -1.53 -8.70
CA THR A 81 22.81 -0.78 -9.70
C THR A 81 23.04 -1.50 -11.02
N LYS A 82 22.13 -2.42 -11.37
CA LYS A 82 22.07 -2.91 -12.74
C LYS A 82 21.34 -1.87 -13.58
N THR A 83 22.11 -0.89 -14.05
CA THR A 83 21.74 -0.01 -15.15
C THR A 83 21.36 -0.86 -16.36
N LYS A 84 20.11 -0.80 -16.82
CA LYS A 84 19.75 -1.22 -18.17
C LYS A 84 19.23 0.01 -18.92
N ALA A 85 19.83 0.19 -20.09
CA ALA A 85 19.77 1.36 -20.94
C ALA A 85 18.36 1.76 -21.36
N ALA A 86 18.16 3.08 -21.45
CA ALA A 86 17.07 3.70 -22.17
C ALA A 86 17.15 3.33 -23.66
N ALA A 87 16.06 2.78 -24.20
CA ALA A 87 15.80 2.76 -25.63
C ALA A 87 14.55 3.59 -25.88
N SER A 88 14.77 4.68 -26.61
CA SER A 88 13.76 5.60 -27.14
C SER A 88 13.05 4.98 -28.34
N GLY A 89 11.73 5.12 -28.39
CA GLY A 89 10.96 5.22 -29.63
C GLY A 89 10.32 3.92 -30.13
N GLY A 90 8.99 3.92 -30.20
CA GLY A 90 8.21 2.93 -30.93
C GLY A 90 6.87 2.67 -30.25
N GLY A 91 5.84 3.41 -30.67
CA GLY A 91 4.45 3.03 -30.41
C GLY A 91 4.15 1.75 -31.17
N GLU A 92 4.49 0.63 -30.54
CA GLU A 92 4.13 -0.71 -30.97
C GLU A 92 3.04 -1.19 -30.00
N GLU A 93 1.90 -1.58 -30.55
CA GLU A 93 0.81 -2.24 -29.84
C GLU A 93 1.37 -3.54 -29.25
N LYS A 94 1.99 -3.44 -28.06
CA LYS A 94 2.58 -4.57 -27.34
C LYS A 94 1.45 -5.50 -26.95
N THR A 95 1.29 -6.60 -27.68
CA THR A 95 0.57 -7.78 -27.21
C THR A 95 1.27 -8.29 -25.97
N SER A 96 0.79 -7.83 -24.83
CA SER A 96 1.55 -7.76 -23.59
C SER A 96 1.43 -9.06 -22.81
N LYS A 97 2.56 -9.70 -22.47
CA LYS A 97 2.54 -11.01 -21.82
C LYS A 97 2.25 -10.84 -20.32
N PRO A 98 1.46 -11.73 -19.72
CA PRO A 98 1.24 -11.70 -18.28
C PRO A 98 2.53 -12.05 -17.52
N HIS A 99 2.87 -11.26 -16.51
CA HIS A 99 3.98 -11.50 -15.60
C HIS A 99 3.50 -12.24 -14.35
N LYS A 100 4.30 -13.20 -13.87
CA LYS A 100 4.03 -13.89 -12.60
C LYS A 100 4.80 -13.20 -11.49
N VAL A 101 4.07 -12.57 -10.57
CA VAL A 101 4.67 -11.80 -9.46
C VAL A 101 4.45 -12.53 -8.14
N ARG A 102 5.54 -12.73 -7.38
CA ARG A 102 5.49 -13.33 -6.04
C ARG A 102 5.92 -12.33 -4.98
N TYR A 103 5.09 -12.19 -3.95
CA TYR A 103 5.39 -11.43 -2.74
C TYR A 103 5.91 -12.35 -1.66
N GLU A 104 6.90 -11.89 -0.93
CA GLU A 104 7.29 -12.49 0.34
C GLU A 104 7.40 -11.39 1.40
N VAL A 105 6.75 -11.59 2.53
CA VAL A 105 6.88 -10.76 3.72
C VAL A 105 7.39 -11.64 4.85
N LYS A 106 8.54 -11.28 5.45
CA LYS A 106 9.10 -11.99 6.61
C LYS A 106 9.19 -11.03 7.79
N GLY A 107 9.17 -11.59 8.99
CA GLY A 107 9.22 -10.85 10.25
C GLY A 107 8.67 -11.72 11.39
N LYS A 108 8.13 -11.09 12.42
CA LYS A 108 7.49 -11.78 13.55
C LYS A 108 6.04 -11.34 13.71
N GLY A 109 5.14 -12.21 14.14
CA GLY A 109 3.79 -11.81 14.55
C GLY A 109 2.76 -11.72 13.42
N LYS A 110 1.70 -10.94 13.66
CA LYS A 110 0.62 -10.69 12.70
C LYS A 110 0.88 -9.40 11.95
N VAL A 111 0.55 -9.37 10.67
CA VAL A 111 0.72 -8.22 9.80
C VAL A 111 -0.55 -7.95 9.00
N LEU A 112 -0.81 -6.69 8.68
CA LEU A 112 -1.74 -6.31 7.63
C LEU A 112 -0.94 -6.09 6.35
N VAL A 113 -1.22 -6.86 5.32
CA VAL A 113 -0.61 -6.73 4.00
C VAL A 113 -1.59 -6.03 3.08
N THR A 114 -1.17 -4.91 2.50
CA THR A 114 -1.87 -4.17 1.47
C THR A 114 -1.10 -4.29 0.17
N TRP A 115 -1.75 -4.65 -0.92
CA TRP A 115 -1.15 -4.61 -2.25
C TRP A 115 -2.06 -3.92 -3.25
N SER A 116 -1.43 -3.26 -4.21
CA SER A 116 -2.08 -2.50 -5.27
C SER A 116 -1.29 -2.60 -6.56
N ALA A 117 -1.93 -3.07 -7.63
CA ALA A 117 -1.39 -2.93 -8.99
C ALA A 117 -1.67 -1.50 -9.49
N PHE A 118 -0.74 -0.87 -10.21
CA PHE A 118 -0.99 0.49 -10.71
C PHE A 118 -2.11 0.45 -11.76
N GLY A 119 -3.16 1.25 -11.57
CA GLY A 119 -4.35 1.21 -12.43
C GLY A 119 -5.25 -0.02 -12.23
N GLY A 120 -4.94 -0.89 -11.27
CA GLY A 120 -5.69 -2.12 -10.98
C GLY A 120 -6.40 -2.12 -9.63
N SER A 121 -6.74 -3.33 -9.18
CA SER A 121 -7.39 -3.58 -7.89
C SER A 121 -6.43 -3.40 -6.72
N ASN A 122 -6.95 -2.84 -5.63
CA ASN A 122 -6.30 -2.79 -4.32
C ASN A 122 -6.96 -3.82 -3.41
N ASP A 123 -6.17 -4.55 -2.63
CA ASP A 123 -6.72 -5.54 -1.69
C ASP A 123 -5.81 -5.62 -0.46
N ASN A 124 -6.43 -5.98 0.67
CA ASN A 124 -5.86 -5.94 2.01
C ASN A 124 -6.13 -7.26 2.72
N GLN A 125 -5.13 -7.83 3.35
CA GLN A 125 -5.24 -9.12 4.03
C GLN A 125 -4.50 -9.10 5.36
N ASP A 126 -5.18 -9.52 6.42
CA ASP A 126 -4.52 -9.88 7.67
C ASP A 126 -3.83 -11.24 7.53
N ALA A 127 -2.54 -11.29 7.85
CA ALA A 127 -1.69 -12.46 7.71
C ALA A 127 -0.79 -12.66 8.94
N THR A 128 -0.18 -13.84 9.05
CA THR A 128 0.87 -14.12 10.03
C THR A 128 2.15 -14.40 9.25
N VAL A 129 3.25 -13.74 9.60
CA VAL A 129 4.54 -13.90 8.90
C VAL A 129 5.25 -15.19 9.33
N PRO A 130 6.03 -15.84 8.44
CA PRO A 130 6.27 -15.47 7.05
C PRO A 130 5.05 -15.69 6.15
N TRP A 131 4.79 -14.75 5.25
CA TRP A 131 3.67 -14.77 4.32
C TRP A 131 4.17 -14.63 2.89
N SER A 132 3.53 -15.33 1.95
CA SER A 132 3.83 -15.19 0.52
C SER A 132 2.56 -15.31 -0.30
N LYS A 133 2.49 -14.58 -1.41
CA LYS A 133 1.37 -14.64 -2.35
C LYS A 133 1.87 -14.48 -3.77
N GLU A 134 1.29 -15.25 -4.68
CA GLU A 134 1.59 -15.18 -6.10
C GLU A 134 0.38 -14.57 -6.83
N VAL A 135 0.64 -13.64 -7.73
CA VAL A 135 -0.37 -12.94 -8.52
C VAL A 135 0.14 -12.84 -9.95
N THR A 136 -0.76 -13.05 -10.91
CA THR A 136 -0.47 -12.80 -12.32
C THR A 136 -0.93 -11.39 -12.67
N LEU A 137 -0.01 -10.56 -13.15
CA LEU A 137 -0.29 -9.18 -13.56
C LEU A 137 -0.16 -9.06 -15.08
N ASN A 138 -0.96 -8.19 -15.67
CA ASN A 138 -0.85 -7.88 -17.09
C ASN A 138 0.13 -6.72 -17.27
N GLU A 139 0.85 -6.66 -18.40
CA GLU A 139 1.85 -5.60 -18.66
C GLU A 139 1.24 -4.17 -18.66
N GLY A 140 -0.10 -4.04 -18.79
CA GLY A 140 -0.82 -2.79 -18.68
C GLY A 140 -0.98 -2.25 -17.25
N ASP A 141 -0.64 -3.04 -16.22
CA ASP A 141 -0.80 -2.68 -14.81
C ASP A 141 0.30 -1.74 -14.29
N GLY A 142 1.25 -1.30 -15.12
CA GLY A 142 2.23 -0.23 -14.84
C GLY A 142 3.20 -0.45 -13.68
N GLY A 143 3.04 -1.50 -12.88
CA GLY A 143 3.80 -1.80 -11.67
C GLY A 143 2.90 -2.19 -10.51
N LEU A 144 3.49 -2.31 -9.33
CA LEU A 144 2.80 -2.71 -8.12
C LEU A 144 3.49 -2.18 -6.88
N LYS A 145 2.66 -1.83 -5.89
CA LYS A 145 3.07 -1.46 -4.54
C LYS A 145 2.53 -2.48 -3.53
N LEU A 146 3.43 -2.98 -2.67
CA LEU A 146 3.16 -3.85 -1.54
C LEU A 146 3.56 -3.11 -0.27
N THR A 147 2.66 -3.02 0.69
CA THR A 147 2.93 -2.46 2.02
C THR A 147 2.53 -3.48 3.09
N ALA A 148 3.42 -3.73 4.04
CA ALA A 148 3.13 -4.57 5.19
C ALA A 148 3.28 -3.76 6.48
N TYR A 149 2.28 -3.84 7.36
CA TYR A 149 2.25 -3.19 8.65
C TYR A 149 2.18 -4.24 9.75
N GLY A 150 3.02 -4.10 10.78
CA GLY A 150 2.89 -4.91 12.00
C GLY A 150 1.55 -4.65 12.67
N LYS A 151 0.91 -5.72 13.17
CA LYS A 151 -0.28 -5.64 14.02
C LYS A 151 0.01 -6.33 15.35
N ASP A 152 -0.30 -5.64 16.44
CA ASP A 152 -0.36 -6.26 17.74
C ASP A 152 -1.69 -6.98 17.96
N ALA A 153 -1.73 -7.93 18.90
CA ALA A 153 -2.92 -8.73 19.21
C ALA A 153 -4.15 -7.89 19.61
N GLY A 154 -3.96 -6.62 20.02
CA GLY A 154 -5.03 -5.68 20.36
C GLY A 154 -5.33 -4.61 19.30
N GLY A 155 -4.73 -4.67 18.11
CA GLY A 155 -4.90 -3.64 17.07
C GLY A 155 -4.18 -2.31 17.36
N GLY A 156 -3.25 -2.30 18.31
CA GLY A 156 -2.42 -1.13 18.67
C GLY A 156 -1.25 -0.86 17.70
N THR A 157 -0.53 0.23 17.95
CA THR A 157 0.62 0.68 17.16
C THR A 157 1.77 -0.33 17.18
N PRO A 158 2.32 -0.72 16.02
CA PRO A 158 3.21 -1.85 15.85
C PRO A 158 4.47 -1.81 16.74
N ILE A 159 4.69 -2.93 17.46
CA ILE A 159 5.96 -3.27 18.09
C ILE A 159 7.01 -3.55 16.98
N ASP A 160 8.30 -3.36 17.26
CA ASP A 160 9.39 -3.66 16.31
C ASP A 160 9.41 -5.15 15.93
N GLN A 161 8.92 -5.49 14.73
CA GLN A 161 8.76 -6.87 14.27
C GLN A 161 9.85 -7.30 13.27
N GLY A 162 10.76 -6.39 12.90
CA GLY A 162 11.82 -6.64 11.92
C GLY A 162 11.26 -7.16 10.60
N LEU A 163 10.34 -6.40 10.00
CA LEU A 163 9.69 -6.75 8.75
C LEU A 163 10.66 -6.66 7.56
N SER A 164 10.47 -7.53 6.59
CA SER A 164 11.13 -7.47 5.29
C SER A 164 10.15 -7.84 4.20
N CYS A 165 10.20 -7.14 3.08
CA CYS A 165 9.42 -7.47 1.89
C CYS A 165 10.35 -7.77 0.72
N LYS A 166 9.95 -8.74 -0.10
CA LYS A 166 10.57 -9.07 -1.37
C LYS A 166 9.52 -9.22 -2.45
N ILE A 167 9.84 -8.73 -3.64
CA ILE A 167 9.04 -8.91 -4.85
C ILE A 167 9.88 -9.67 -5.86
N PHE A 168 9.33 -10.77 -6.35
CA PHE A 168 9.89 -11.55 -7.45
C PHE A 168 9.02 -11.39 -8.68
N ILE A 169 9.63 -11.19 -9.85
CA ILE A 169 8.95 -11.07 -11.13
C ILE A 169 9.51 -12.18 -12.02
N ASP A 170 8.63 -13.06 -12.52
CA ASP A 170 8.99 -14.21 -13.35
C ASP A 170 10.07 -15.13 -12.74
N GLY A 171 10.15 -15.14 -11.41
CA GLY A 171 11.11 -15.93 -10.63
C GLY A 171 12.36 -15.18 -10.20
N ASP A 172 12.64 -14.00 -10.76
CA ASP A 172 13.80 -13.18 -10.41
C ASP A 172 13.47 -12.20 -9.28
N GLU A 173 14.38 -12.04 -8.31
CA GLU A 173 14.24 -11.03 -7.25
C GLU A 173 14.39 -9.63 -7.85
N ALA A 174 13.29 -8.88 -7.91
CA ALA A 174 13.28 -7.53 -8.41
C ALA A 174 13.59 -6.52 -7.30
N ILE A 175 13.00 -6.73 -6.12
CA ILE A 175 13.07 -5.78 -5.00
C ILE A 175 13.16 -6.50 -3.67
N SER A 176 13.96 -5.94 -2.77
CA SER A 176 14.08 -6.36 -1.38
C SER A 176 14.23 -5.14 -0.48
N ARG A 177 13.39 -5.03 0.55
CA ARG A 177 13.40 -3.93 1.54
C ARG A 177 13.18 -4.48 2.95
N THR A 178 13.64 -3.74 3.94
CA THR A 178 13.48 -4.06 5.36
C THR A 178 12.94 -2.84 6.10
N GLY A 179 12.23 -3.09 7.19
CA GLY A 179 11.66 -2.08 8.07
C GLY A 179 11.39 -2.67 9.46
N THR A 180 11.11 -1.81 10.44
CA THR A 180 10.93 -2.23 11.84
C THR A 180 9.47 -2.56 12.13
N SER A 181 8.59 -1.59 11.90
CA SER A 181 7.14 -1.67 12.17
C SER A 181 6.28 -1.68 10.91
N SER A 182 6.81 -1.17 9.80
CA SER A 182 6.21 -1.25 8.47
C SER A 182 7.30 -1.38 7.42
N VAL A 183 6.94 -1.94 6.26
CA VAL A 183 7.85 -2.02 5.09
C VAL A 183 7.04 -1.85 3.80
N GLU A 184 7.60 -1.11 2.85
CA GLU A 184 7.01 -0.86 1.53
C GLU A 184 7.97 -1.35 0.44
N CYS A 185 7.43 -2.10 -0.52
CA CYS A 185 8.12 -2.54 -1.73
C CYS A 185 7.30 -2.12 -2.94
N THR A 186 7.92 -1.41 -3.89
CA THR A 186 7.24 -0.94 -5.12
C THR A 186 8.04 -1.32 -6.34
N ALA A 187 7.50 -2.19 -7.18
CA ALA A 187 8.09 -2.60 -8.45
C ALA A 187 7.37 -1.92 -9.62
N ASP A 188 8.12 -1.56 -10.65
CA ASP A 188 7.60 -1.00 -11.90
C ASP A 188 7.86 -2.01 -13.02
N PHE A 189 6.91 -2.17 -13.95
CA PHE A 189 7.00 -3.17 -15.02
C PHE A 189 7.46 -2.62 -16.39
N GLY A 190 7.66 -1.30 -16.54
CA GLY A 190 8.36 -0.68 -17.68
C GLY A 190 7.87 -1.04 -19.08
#